data_AF-A0A2E8EWL2-F1
#
_entry.id   AF-A0A2E8EWL2-F1
#
_cell.length_a   1.000
_cell.length_b   1.000
_cell.length_c   1.000
_cell.angle_alpha   90.00
_cell.angle_beta   90.00
_cell.angle_gamma   90.00
#
_symmetry.space_group_name_H-M   'P 1'
#
loop_
_entity.id
_entity.type
_entity.pdbx_description
1 polymer ?
#
loop_
_entity_poly.entity_id
_entity_poly.type
_entity_poly.pdbx_seq_one_letter_code
_entity_poly.pdbx_strand_id
1 'polypeptide(L)' 'MGKTEADSVFYYRVHSPVILVEFDHQNGVFPDNDKPSRNHIHTVMRTPNGNDYGKDLLRQHREQSHHSHG' A
#
# COMPACT_ATOMS: atom_id res chain seq x y z
N MET A 1 19.09 0.96 6.22
CA MET A 1 19.25 0.43 4.84
C MET A 1 18.88 -1.04 4.86
N GLY A 2 18.25 -1.55 3.80
CA GLY A 2 17.88 -2.97 3.70
C GLY A 2 19.11 -3.87 3.64
N LYS A 3 18.95 -5.10 4.11
CA LYS A 3 19.96 -6.17 4.06
C LYS A 3 20.01 -6.78 2.65
N THR A 4 21.16 -7.35 2.25
CA THR A 4 21.40 -7.88 0.88
C THR A 4 21.87 -9.33 0.87
N GLU A 5 21.92 -9.97 2.03
CA GLU A 5 22.24 -11.38 2.21
C GLU A 5 21.13 -12.28 1.66
N ALA A 6 21.46 -13.52 1.33
CA ALA A 6 20.56 -14.45 0.66
C ALA A 6 19.26 -14.73 1.44
N ASP A 7 19.28 -14.68 2.77
CA ASP A 7 18.16 -14.92 3.66
C ASP A 7 17.41 -13.63 4.07
N SER A 8 17.87 -12.48 3.59
CA SER A 8 17.29 -11.19 3.96
C SER A 8 15.84 -11.07 3.51
N VAL A 9 14.99 -10.56 4.40
CA VAL A 9 13.67 -10.09 4.01
C VAL A 9 13.78 -8.85 3.14
N PHE A 10 12.79 -8.68 2.27
CA PHE A 10 12.75 -7.61 1.31
C PHE A 10 11.36 -6.99 1.26
N TYR A 11 11.33 -5.74 0.81
CA TYR A 11 10.13 -4.99 0.50
C TYR A 11 10.25 -4.48 -0.92
N TYR A 12 9.17 -4.60 -1.70
CA TYR A 12 9.10 -3.96 -3.00
C TYR A 12 7.67 -3.58 -3.32
N ARG A 13 7.54 -2.59 -4.19
CA ARG A 13 6.27 -2.08 -4.68
C ARG A 13 6.31 -1.94 -6.18
N VAL A 14 5.31 -2.49 -6.85
CA VAL A 14 5.01 -2.18 -8.24
C VAL A 14 3.98 -1.06 -8.23
N HIS A 15 4.34 0.08 -8.84
CA HIS A 15 3.47 1.25 -8.89
C HIS A 15 3.15 1.59 -10.35
N SER A 16 1.87 1.50 -10.69
CA SER A 16 1.29 1.87 -11.98
C SER A 16 0.09 2.79 -11.76
N PRO A 17 -0.25 3.68 -12.72
CA PRO A 17 -1.48 4.47 -12.67
C PRO A 17 -2.78 3.64 -12.57
N VAL A 18 -2.71 2.34 -12.86
CA VAL A 18 -3.86 1.42 -12.89
C VAL A 18 -3.83 0.41 -11.73
N ILE A 19 -2.65 0.14 -11.17
CA ILE A 19 -2.48 -0.86 -10.12
C ILE A 19 -1.31 -0.50 -9.21
N LEU A 20 -1.50 -0.70 -7.92
CA LEU A 20 -0.43 -0.68 -6.93
C LEU A 20 -0.41 -2.04 -6.21
N VAL A 21 0.77 -2.66 -6.20
CA VAL A 21 1.01 -3.91 -5.47
C VAL A 21 2.19 -3.72 -4.54
N GLU A 22 1.98 -3.96 -3.25
CA GLU A 22 3.02 -3.94 -2.22
C GLU A 22 3.22 -5.34 -1.67
N PHE A 23 4.48 -5.70 -1.50
CA PHE A 23 4.89 -6.96 -0.88
C PHE A 23 5.80 -6.68 0.30
N ASP A 24 5.49 -7.31 1.43
CA ASP A 24 6.25 -7.19 2.66
C ASP A 24 6.29 -8.51 3.45
N HIS A 25 7.34 -8.65 4.25
CA HIS A 25 7.46 -9.75 5.20
C HIS A 25 7.13 -9.21 6.59
N GLN A 26 6.23 -9.88 7.28
CA GLN A 26 5.83 -9.53 8.64
C GLN A 26 6.20 -10.65 9.62
N ASN A 27 6.15 -10.34 10.92
CA ASN A 27 6.24 -11.36 11.96
C ASN A 27 5.05 -12.31 11.82
N GLY A 28 5.27 -13.58 12.14
CA GLY A 28 4.22 -14.56 12.03
C GLY A 28 3.23 -14.45 13.18
N VAL A 29 1.94 -14.57 12.84
CA VAL A 29 0.87 -14.85 13.80
C VAL A 29 0.50 -16.33 13.71
N PHE A 30 0.44 -16.88 12.49
CA PHE A 30 0.22 -18.31 12.25
C PHE A 30 1.53 -19.11 12.17
N PRO A 31 2.53 -18.73 11.36
CA PRO A 31 3.87 -19.27 11.56
C PRO A 31 4.42 -18.70 12.87
N ASP A 32 5.01 -19.54 13.71
CA ASP A 32 5.51 -19.14 15.03
C ASP A 32 6.92 -18.54 14.91
N ASN A 33 7.01 -17.32 14.41
CA ASN A 33 8.28 -16.60 14.23
C ASN A 33 8.21 -15.14 14.71
N ASP A 34 9.06 -14.82 15.69
CA ASP A 34 9.18 -13.49 16.30
C ASP A 34 9.77 -12.41 15.38
N LYS A 35 10.36 -12.81 14.25
CA LYS A 35 11.02 -11.91 13.29
C LYS A 35 10.55 -12.19 11.88
N PRO A 36 10.51 -11.20 10.98
CA PRO A 36 10.05 -11.43 9.61
C PRO A 36 10.96 -12.44 8.91
N SER A 37 10.37 -13.33 8.12
CA SER A 37 11.09 -14.38 7.40
C SER A 37 10.52 -14.55 6.00
N ARG A 38 11.29 -15.16 5.09
CA ARG A 38 10.88 -15.44 3.69
C ARG A 38 9.87 -16.59 3.57
N ASN A 39 9.46 -17.20 4.68
CA ASN A 39 8.54 -18.34 4.69
C ASN A 39 7.07 -17.93 4.52
N HIS A 40 6.76 -16.65 4.69
CA HIS A 40 5.42 -16.09 4.51
C HIS A 40 5.51 -14.64 4.00
N ILE A 41 4.63 -14.24 3.10
CA ILE A 41 4.62 -12.91 2.51
C ILE A 41 3.21 -12.32 2.54
N HIS A 42 3.11 -11.04 2.86
CA HIS A 42 1.89 -10.27 2.81
C HIS A 42 1.86 -9.48 1.50
N THR A 43 0.66 -9.29 0.96
CA THR A 43 0.48 -8.53 -0.27
C THR A 43 -0.72 -7.63 -0.15
N VAL A 44 -0.51 -6.34 -0.41
CA VAL A 44 -1.58 -5.37 -0.56
C VAL A 44 -1.73 -5.08 -2.05
N MET A 45 -2.88 -5.44 -2.61
CA MET A 45 -3.25 -5.14 -3.99
C MET A 45 -4.31 -4.05 -4.00
N ARG A 46 -4.08 -3.03 -4.83
CA ARG A 46 -4.93 -1.85 -4.95
C ARG A 46 -5.12 -1.52 -6.43
N THR A 47 -6.36 -1.35 -6.85
CA THR A 47 -6.72 -0.91 -8.22
C THR A 47 -7.33 0.49 -8.13
N PRO A 48 -6.55 1.56 -8.30
CA PRO A 48 -7.11 2.90 -8.32
C PRO A 48 -8.13 3.05 -9.44
N ASN A 49 -9.36 3.43 -9.10
CA ASN A 49 -10.42 3.70 -10.08
C ASN A 49 -10.14 5.03 -10.80
N GLY A 50 -9.28 4.99 -11.81
CA GLY A 50 -8.85 6.19 -12.54
C GLY A 50 -7.95 7.10 -11.70
N ASN A 51 -6.89 6.53 -11.12
CA ASN A 51 -5.85 7.26 -10.37
C ASN A 51 -6.39 8.06 -9.17
N ASP A 52 -7.29 7.47 -8.39
CA ASP A 52 -7.89 8.11 -7.21
C ASP A 52 -7.02 8.07 -5.94
N TYR A 53 -5.87 7.39 -5.96
CA TYR A 53 -4.89 7.48 -4.88
C TYR A 53 -4.34 8.90 -4.76
N GLY A 54 -4.72 9.60 -3.70
CA GLY A 54 -4.33 10.98 -3.44
C GLY A 54 -5.35 12.04 -3.87
N LYS A 55 -6.56 11.63 -4.30
CA LYS A 55 -7.66 12.59 -4.44
C LYS A 55 -8.06 13.13 -3.07
N ASP A 56 -7.96 14.44 -2.91
CA ASP A 56 -8.51 15.16 -1.76
C ASP A 56 -10.02 15.35 -1.94
N LEU A 57 -10.77 14.26 -1.72
CA LEU A 57 -12.22 14.23 -1.89
C LEU A 57 -12.92 15.23 -0.97
N LEU A 58 -12.35 15.52 0.20
CA LEU A 58 -12.91 16.48 1.14
C LEU A 58 -12.78 17.91 0.60
N ARG A 59 -11.61 18.29 0.07
CA ARG A 59 -11.45 19.58 -0.62
C ARG A 59 -12.37 19.69 -1.83
N GLN A 60 -12.46 18.66 -2.67
CA GLN A 60 -13.36 18.65 -3.84
C GLN A 60 -14.82 18.82 -3.44
N HIS A 61 -15.28 18.14 -2.40
CA HIS A 61 -16.64 18.30 -1.88
C HIS A 61 -16.90 19.74 -1.42
N ARG A 62 -15.95 20.36 -0.70
CA ARG A 62 -16.08 21.76 -0.27
C ARG A 62 -16.14 22.72 -1.47
N GLU A 63 -15.25 22.55 -2.44
CA GLU A 63 -15.25 23.35 -3.68
C GLU A 63 -16.57 23.23 -4.46
N GLN A 64 -17.20 22.05 -4.47
CA GLN A 64 -18.48 21.81 -5.16
C GLN A 64 -19.71 22.28 -4.37
N SER A 65 -19.65 22.24 -3.04
CA SER A 65 -20.80 22.56 -2.16
C SER A 65 -20.93 24.05 -1.82
N HIS A 66 -19.89 24.87 -2.00
CA HIS A 66 -19.92 26.30 -1.72
C HIS A 66 -20.62 27.19 -2.78
N HIS A 67 -21.33 26.62 -3.76
CA HIS A 67 -22.05 27.37 -4.80
C HIS A 67 -23.60 27.29 -4.72
N SER A 68 -24.18 26.79 -3.63
CA SER A 68 -25.65 26.59 -3.55
C SER A 68 -26.41 27.52 -2.59
N HIS A 69 -25.80 28.59 -2.05
CA HIS A 69 -26.54 29.57 -1.22
C HIS A 69 -26.42 30.97 -1.83
N GLY A 70 -27.26 31.20 -2.84
CA GLY A 70 -27.70 32.51 -3.31
C GLY A 70 -29.23 32.50 -3.35
#